data_AF-A0A0C2FEI3-F1
#
_entry.id   AF-A0A0C2FEI3-F1
#
_cell.length_a   1.000
_cell.length_b   1.000
_cell.length_c   1.000
_cell.angle_alpha   90.00
_cell.angle_beta   90.00
_cell.angle_gamma   90.00
#
_symmetry.space_group_name_H-M   'P 1'
#
loop_
_entity.id
_entity.type
_entity.pdbx_description
1 polymer ?
#
loop_
_entity_poly.entity_id
_entity_poly.type
_entity_poly.pdbx_seq_one_letter_code
_entity_poly.pdbx_strand_id
1 'polypeptide(L)'
;VCEYVVEVGTEVTSLDEGYDYVVAIVDREAGTTNYRPVRLYNFEATYSSDMRQLLGEKRRAPVDYGASYDIKTEDWAKRRMDLTADFGSSKKMKIQEAAVRRQINNETLDAMRKTAFASTSVLAEPEDIKVEQISLVAKAESSILPHAEQAELPRNIYPVSLFISQDEITQFADSALEFLAAPKKELLEKGFPEVVMKMLPMTASKDASLAVPFILLGCMTYMSAKEFEAIPFPEVFVQKVMGEFIRISDGLAFPAAQFDRGVNGRMAARLAVSSLEKDKL
;
A
#
# COMPACT_ATOMS: atom_id res chain seq x y z
N VAL A 1 40.23 -17.79 -26.41
CA VAL A 1 41.22 -17.81 -25.30
C VAL A 1 40.62 -16.98 -24.19
N CYS A 2 40.19 -17.59 -23.08
CA CYS A 2 39.65 -16.83 -21.94
C CYS A 2 40.81 -16.22 -21.17
N GLU A 3 40.93 -14.89 -21.15
CA GLU A 3 42.09 -14.18 -20.59
C GLU A 3 42.26 -14.31 -19.06
N TYR A 4 41.26 -14.85 -18.35
CA TYR A 4 41.21 -14.84 -16.87
C TYR A 4 41.08 -16.22 -16.21
N VAL A 5 41.31 -17.30 -16.96
CA VAL A 5 41.35 -18.67 -16.39
C VAL A 5 42.80 -19.01 -16.08
N VAL A 6 43.11 -19.25 -14.80
CA VAL A 6 44.45 -19.65 -14.35
C VAL A 6 44.37 -21.05 -13.77
N GLU A 7 45.26 -21.94 -14.22
CA GLU A 7 45.44 -23.27 -13.64
C GLU A 7 46.44 -23.16 -12.49
N VAL A 8 45.99 -23.40 -11.26
CA VAL A 8 46.85 -23.40 -10.08
C VAL A 8 47.08 -24.84 -9.66
N GLY A 9 48.34 -25.27 -9.70
CA GLY A 9 48.77 -26.57 -9.21
C GLY A 9 49.20 -26.49 -7.74
N THR A 10 48.61 -27.30 -6.88
CA THR A 10 49.12 -27.52 -5.52
C THR A 10 49.75 -28.91 -5.43
N GLU A 11 50.95 -29.00 -4.85
CA GLU A 11 51.56 -30.30 -4.54
C GLU A 11 50.69 -30.97 -3.48
N VAL A 12 50.15 -32.14 -3.79
CA VAL A 12 49.36 -32.91 -2.82
C VAL A 12 50.36 -33.55 -1.88
N THR A 13 50.75 -32.81 -0.84
CA THR A 13 51.51 -33.37 0.26
C THR A 13 50.56 -34.20 1.12
N SER A 14 50.41 -35.48 0.80
CA SER A 14 49.72 -36.48 1.64
C SER A 14 50.55 -36.84 2.87
N LEU A 15 51.17 -35.85 3.53
CA LEU A 15 51.99 -36.04 4.73
C LEU A 15 51.16 -36.58 5.91
N ASP A 16 49.86 -36.26 5.95
CA ASP A 16 48.94 -36.79 6.98
C ASP A 16 48.52 -38.25 6.71
N GLU A 17 48.73 -38.78 5.50
CA GLU A 17 48.36 -40.15 5.11
C GLU A 17 49.55 -41.10 4.90
N GLY A 18 50.78 -40.58 4.76
CA GLY A 18 52.01 -41.37 4.79
C GLY A 18 52.33 -42.21 3.55
N TYR A 19 51.74 -41.91 2.39
CA TYR A 19 51.97 -42.64 1.14
C TYR A 19 53.03 -41.98 0.25
N ASP A 20 54.00 -42.78 -0.21
CA ASP A 20 54.98 -42.41 -1.22
C ASP A 20 54.63 -43.02 -2.59
N TYR A 21 54.63 -42.20 -3.64
CA TYR A 21 54.28 -42.63 -4.99
C TYR A 21 55.52 -42.83 -5.87
N VAL A 22 55.53 -43.94 -6.61
CA VAL A 22 56.61 -44.31 -7.53
C VAL A 22 56.00 -44.85 -8.81
N VAL A 23 56.52 -44.42 -9.96
CA VAL A 23 56.12 -44.98 -11.26
C VAL A 23 57.05 -46.12 -11.62
N ALA A 24 56.47 -47.30 -11.84
CA ALA A 24 57.18 -48.46 -12.34
C ALA A 24 57.07 -48.52 -13.87
N ILE A 25 58.21 -48.50 -14.55
CA ILE A 25 58.33 -48.76 -15.99
C ILE A 25 58.72 -50.23 -16.14
N VAL A 26 57.80 -51.03 -16.67
CA VAL A 26 57.98 -52.48 -16.83
C VAL A 26 58.23 -52.78 -18.29
N ASP A 27 59.39 -53.35 -18.60
CA ASP A 27 59.66 -53.93 -19.91
C ASP A 27 59.21 -55.40 -19.89
N ARG A 28 58.17 -55.72 -20.68
CA ARG A 28 57.57 -57.05 -20.72
C ARG A 28 58.46 -58.07 -21.44
N GLU A 29 59.33 -57.63 -22.34
CA GLU A 29 60.17 -58.53 -23.14
C GLU A 29 61.46 -58.88 -22.40
N ALA A 30 62.07 -57.90 -21.73
CA ALA A 30 63.29 -58.11 -20.93
C ALA A 30 63.01 -58.59 -19.49
N GLY A 31 61.75 -58.50 -19.03
CA GLY A 31 61.37 -58.86 -17.66
C GLY A 31 61.92 -57.93 -16.57
N THR A 32 62.48 -56.77 -16.96
CA THR A 32 63.08 -55.80 -16.03
C THR A 32 62.10 -54.70 -15.65
N THR A 33 62.10 -54.33 -14.37
CA THR A 33 61.29 -53.22 -13.85
C THR A 33 62.19 -52.09 -13.35
N ASN A 34 61.91 -50.86 -13.81
CA ASN A 34 62.61 -49.64 -13.38
C ASN A 34 61.65 -48.72 -12.63
N TYR A 35 62.06 -48.26 -11.46
CA TYR A 35 61.22 -47.44 -10.58
C TYR A 35 61.73 -46.00 -10.55
N ARG A 36 60.84 -45.01 -10.69
CA ARG A 36 61.16 -43.58 -10.57
C ARG A 36 60.24 -42.88 -9.57
N PRO A 37 60.78 -42.10 -8.61
CA PRO A 37 59.96 -41.35 -7.66
C PRO A 37 59.16 -40.26 -8.39
N VAL A 38 57.91 -40.06 -7.99
CA VAL A 38 57.01 -39.06 -8.59
C VAL A 38 56.29 -38.26 -7.51
N ARG A 39 56.05 -36.98 -7.79
CA ARG A 39 55.24 -36.08 -6.96
C ARG A 39 53.89 -35.88 -7.61
N LEU A 40 52.83 -35.94 -6.82
CA LEU A 40 51.46 -35.74 -7.30
C LEU A 40 51.10 -34.25 -7.18
N TYR A 41 50.67 -33.65 -8.30
CA TYR A 41 50.16 -32.29 -8.33
C TYR A 41 48.68 -32.32 -8.68
N ASN A 42 47.85 -31.61 -7.91
CA ASN A 42 46.45 -31.41 -8.22
C ASN A 42 46.27 -30.01 -8.81
N PHE A 43 45.65 -29.93 -9.98
CA PHE A 43 45.41 -28.68 -10.71
C PHE A 43 43.94 -28.34 -10.66
N GLU A 44 43.62 -27.13 -10.18
CA GLU A 44 42.27 -26.60 -10.20
C GLU A 44 42.23 -25.35 -11.08
N ALA A 45 41.30 -25.34 -12.04
CA ALA A 45 41.09 -24.18 -12.92
C ALA A 45 40.20 -23.18 -12.19
N THR A 46 40.79 -22.07 -11.73
CA THR A 46 40.08 -21.00 -11.02
C THR A 46 40.06 -19.72 -11.83
N TYR A 47 38.91 -19.05 -11.86
CA TYR A 47 38.76 -17.74 -12.48
C TYR A 47 39.27 -16.67 -11.51
N SER A 48 40.36 -15.99 -11.84
CA SER A 48 40.90 -14.90 -11.02
C SER A 48 41.57 -13.85 -11.86
N SER A 49 41.34 -12.59 -11.50
CA SER A 49 42.04 -11.42 -12.06
C SER A 49 43.36 -11.12 -11.35
N ASP A 50 43.62 -11.71 -10.18
CA ASP A 50 44.79 -11.45 -9.34
C ASP A 50 45.47 -12.76 -8.92
N MET A 51 46.52 -13.13 -9.66
CA MET A 51 47.27 -14.38 -9.45
C MET A 51 47.92 -14.44 -8.05
N ARG A 52 48.23 -13.30 -7.44
CA ARG A 52 48.90 -13.23 -6.13
C ARG A 52 47.99 -13.65 -4.98
N GLN A 53 46.67 -13.43 -5.09
CA GLN A 53 45.70 -13.89 -4.10
C GLN A 53 45.58 -15.41 -4.08
N LEU A 54 45.68 -16.06 -5.25
CA LEU A 54 45.62 -17.52 -5.37
C LEU A 54 46.85 -18.21 -4.77
N LEU A 55 48.01 -17.56 -4.80
CA LEU A 55 49.27 -18.03 -4.20
C LEU A 55 49.37 -17.78 -2.69
N GLY A 56 48.31 -17.24 -2.06
CA GLY A 56 48.26 -17.02 -0.62
C GLY A 56 49.08 -15.82 -0.12
N GLU A 57 49.55 -14.94 -1.01
CA GLU A 57 50.15 -13.68 -0.60
C GLU A 57 49.06 -12.79 0.03
N LYS A 58 49.02 -12.77 1.36
CA LYS A 58 48.09 -11.94 2.12
C LYS A 58 48.42 -10.47 1.87
N ARG A 59 47.68 -9.84 0.95
CA ARG A 59 47.57 -8.37 0.98
C ARG A 59 46.97 -8.00 2.33
N ARG A 60 47.72 -7.22 3.11
CA ARG A 60 47.16 -6.58 4.30
C ARG A 60 45.98 -5.74 3.83
N ALA A 61 44.79 -6.00 4.37
CA ALA A 61 43.62 -5.18 4.07
C ALA A 61 43.98 -3.71 4.30
N PRO A 62 43.58 -2.78 3.41
CA PRO A 62 43.79 -1.36 3.63
C PRO A 62 43.20 -0.99 4.99
N VAL A 63 44.03 -0.41 5.86
CA VAL A 63 43.56 0.04 7.17
C VAL A 63 42.68 1.26 6.94
N ASP A 64 41.37 1.05 7.09
CA ASP A 64 40.40 2.12 7.03
C ASP A 64 40.42 2.88 8.36
N TYR A 65 41.00 4.09 8.33
CA TYR A 65 41.05 5.00 9.47
C TYR A 65 39.77 5.84 9.62
N GLY A 66 38.78 5.67 8.73
CA GLY A 66 37.46 6.33 8.80
C GLY A 66 36.40 5.52 9.56
N ALA A 67 36.64 4.24 9.84
CA ALA A 67 35.75 3.42 10.64
C ALA A 67 35.94 3.73 12.14
N SER A 68 34.88 4.16 12.83
CA SER A 68 34.89 4.22 14.28
C SER A 68 34.86 2.79 14.84
N TYR A 69 35.98 2.35 15.41
CA TYR A 69 36.05 1.12 16.20
C TYR A 69 35.45 1.31 17.61
N ASP A 70 34.49 2.22 17.74
CA ASP A 70 33.77 2.46 18.96
C ASP A 70 32.90 1.24 19.23
N ILE A 71 33.35 0.42 20.18
CA ILE A 71 32.60 -0.74 20.64
C ILE A 71 31.27 -0.22 21.17
N LYS A 72 30.17 -0.63 20.54
CA LYS A 72 28.83 -0.25 20.96
C LYS A 72 28.61 -0.70 22.40
N THR A 73 27.85 0.08 23.16
CA THR A 73 27.57 -0.19 24.58
C THR A 73 26.99 -1.60 24.81
N GLU A 74 26.24 -2.11 23.84
CA GLU A 74 25.67 -3.46 23.82
C GLU A 74 26.75 -4.56 23.71
N ASP A 75 27.75 -4.36 22.84
CA ASP A 75 28.87 -5.29 22.67
C ASP A 75 29.78 -5.30 23.91
N TRP A 76 29.94 -4.14 24.56
CA TRP A 76 30.62 -4.03 25.86
C TRP A 76 29.90 -4.79 26.97
N ALA A 77 28.57 -4.70 27.01
CA ALA A 77 27.76 -5.41 27.99
C ALA A 77 27.87 -6.93 27.78
N LYS A 78 27.82 -7.39 26.53
CA LYS A 78 28.00 -8.80 26.16
C LYS A 78 29.38 -9.32 26.56
N ARG A 79 30.46 -8.62 26.21
CA ARG A 79 31.82 -9.01 26.62
C ARG A 79 32.00 -9.09 28.13
N ARG A 80 31.34 -8.19 28.89
CA ARG A 80 31.35 -8.21 30.36
C ARG A 80 30.58 -9.41 30.92
N MET A 81 29.47 -9.79 30.28
CA MET A 81 28.71 -10.98 30.62
C MET A 81 29.52 -12.25 30.38
N ASP A 82 30.21 -12.36 29.24
CA ASP A 82 31.05 -13.51 28.91
C ASP A 82 32.23 -13.65 29.89
N LEU A 83 32.92 -12.54 30.19
CA LEU A 83 33.98 -12.53 31.19
C LEU A 83 33.50 -12.91 32.60
N THR A 84 32.26 -12.57 32.95
CA THR A 84 31.67 -12.94 34.25
C THR A 84 31.21 -14.40 34.27
N ALA A 85 30.88 -14.99 33.12
CA ALA A 85 30.62 -16.42 33.00
C ALA A 85 31.92 -17.23 33.17
N ASP A 86 33.01 -16.77 32.55
CA ASP A 86 34.29 -17.50 32.54
C ASP A 86 35.10 -17.32 33.84
N PHE A 87 35.07 -16.12 34.43
CA PHE A 87 35.92 -15.76 35.57
C PHE A 87 35.16 -15.18 36.77
N GLY A 88 33.82 -15.15 36.73
CA GLY A 88 33.02 -14.58 37.80
C GLY A 88 33.00 -15.44 39.07
N SER A 89 32.96 -14.76 40.23
CA SER A 89 32.65 -15.42 41.50
C SER A 89 31.26 -16.07 41.45
N SER A 90 31.07 -17.22 42.12
CA SER A 90 29.81 -17.98 42.12
C SER A 90 28.57 -17.15 42.50
N LYS A 91 28.73 -16.12 43.33
CA LYS A 91 27.64 -15.19 43.66
C LYS A 91 27.24 -14.31 42.47
N LYS A 92 28.22 -13.77 41.73
CA LYS A 92 27.96 -12.95 40.54
C LYS A 92 27.39 -13.78 39.39
N MET A 93 27.88 -15.00 39.23
CA MET A 93 27.38 -15.95 38.24
C MET A 93 25.90 -16.29 38.49
N LYS A 94 25.53 -16.60 39.74
CA LYS A 94 24.11 -16.83 40.12
C LYS A 94 23.21 -15.62 39.89
N ILE A 95 23.70 -14.40 40.13
CA ILE A 95 22.93 -13.17 39.88
C ILE A 95 22.71 -12.96 38.38
N GLN A 96 23.74 -13.19 37.56
CA GLN A 96 23.64 -13.10 36.11
C GLN A 96 22.72 -14.18 35.55
N GLU A 97 22.84 -15.42 36.02
CA GLU A 97 21.96 -16.52 35.64
C GLU A 97 20.50 -16.23 36.01
N ALA A 98 20.25 -15.67 37.19
CA ALA A 98 18.91 -15.22 37.58
C ALA A 98 18.39 -14.08 36.69
N ALA A 99 19.27 -13.18 36.23
CA ALA A 99 18.90 -12.13 35.30
C ALA A 99 18.56 -12.70 33.90
N VAL A 100 19.35 -13.64 33.39
CA VAL A 100 19.08 -14.35 32.12
C VAL A 100 17.77 -15.15 32.21
N ARG A 101 17.49 -15.83 33.33
CA ARG A 101 16.22 -16.55 33.55
C ARG A 101 15.00 -15.63 33.60
N ARG A 102 15.19 -14.34 33.94
CA ARG A 102 14.12 -13.32 33.93
C ARG A 102 14.01 -12.61 32.59
N GLN A 103 15.00 -12.74 31.72
CA GLN A 103 14.97 -12.17 30.39
C GLN A 103 13.94 -12.94 29.56
N ILE A 104 12.88 -12.24 29.17
CA ILE A 104 11.83 -12.82 28.35
C ILE A 104 12.36 -12.84 26.91
N ASN A 105 12.56 -14.03 26.35
CA ASN A 105 12.95 -14.18 24.96
C ASN A 105 11.82 -13.69 24.05
N ASN A 106 12.17 -13.11 22.90
CA ASN A 106 11.17 -12.63 21.94
C ASN A 106 10.18 -13.71 21.52
N GLU A 107 10.63 -14.98 21.45
CA GLU A 107 9.77 -16.13 21.19
C GLU A 107 8.76 -16.40 22.33
N THR A 108 9.18 -16.27 23.59
CA THR A 108 8.30 -16.37 24.76
C THR A 108 7.33 -15.19 24.81
N LEU A 109 7.78 -13.98 24.47
CA LEU A 109 6.95 -12.78 24.37
C LEU A 109 5.90 -12.96 23.27
N ASP A 110 6.27 -13.56 22.14
CA ASP A 110 5.37 -13.84 21.02
C ASP A 110 4.36 -14.96 21.37
N ALA A 111 4.79 -16.00 22.08
CA ALA A 111 3.89 -17.01 22.63
C ALA A 111 2.92 -16.43 23.67
N MET A 112 3.39 -15.54 24.55
CA MET A 112 2.54 -14.83 25.51
C MET A 112 1.56 -13.89 24.82
N ARG A 113 1.96 -13.18 23.76
CA ARG A 113 1.04 -12.39 22.93
C ARG A 113 -0.03 -13.30 22.33
N LYS A 114 0.37 -14.37 21.64
CA LYS A 114 -0.55 -15.33 21.02
C LYS A 114 -1.52 -15.94 22.04
N THR A 115 -1.04 -16.27 23.24
CA THR A 115 -1.88 -16.87 24.29
C THR A 115 -2.79 -15.86 24.98
N ALA A 116 -2.31 -14.63 25.21
CA ALA A 116 -3.10 -13.54 25.79
C ALA A 116 -4.23 -13.09 24.84
N PHE A 117 -3.99 -13.13 23.52
CA PHE A 117 -5.02 -12.86 22.52
C PHE A 117 -5.93 -14.06 22.23
N ALA A 118 -5.48 -15.30 22.50
CA ALA A 118 -6.33 -16.49 22.37
C ALA A 118 -7.28 -16.70 23.56
N SER A 119 -7.03 -16.06 24.71
CA SER A 119 -7.86 -16.21 25.92
C SER A 119 -8.94 -15.12 26.07
N THR A 120 -9.04 -14.20 25.12
CA THR A 120 -10.17 -13.26 24.99
C THR A 120 -11.21 -13.75 23.99
N SER A 121 -11.90 -14.85 24.30
CA SER A 121 -13.13 -15.26 23.60
C SER A 121 -14.36 -14.39 23.97
N VAL A 122 -14.15 -13.11 24.33
CA VAL A 122 -15.22 -12.15 24.71
C VAL A 122 -15.12 -10.82 23.96
N LEU A 123 -14.23 -10.66 22.98
CA LEU A 123 -14.28 -9.50 22.08
C LEU A 123 -14.34 -9.97 20.63
N ALA A 124 -15.58 -10.10 20.18
CA ALA A 124 -16.06 -10.13 18.80
C ALA A 124 -15.44 -11.18 17.85
N GLU A 125 -16.31 -11.72 17.01
CA GLU A 125 -15.92 -12.52 15.86
C GLU A 125 -14.81 -11.83 15.06
N PRO A 126 -13.94 -12.60 14.36
CA PRO A 126 -12.93 -12.01 13.50
C PRO A 126 -13.66 -11.29 12.37
N GLU A 127 -13.94 -10.00 12.53
CA GLU A 127 -14.11 -9.15 11.37
C GLU A 127 -12.80 -9.27 10.58
N ASP A 128 -12.93 -9.73 9.34
CA ASP A 128 -11.86 -9.73 8.36
C ASP A 128 -11.23 -8.33 8.33
N ILE A 129 -10.10 -8.18 9.03
CA ILE A 129 -9.28 -6.98 8.92
C ILE A 129 -8.65 -7.06 7.52
N LYS A 130 -9.39 -6.57 6.53
CA LYS A 130 -8.83 -6.20 5.23
C LYS A 130 -7.65 -5.29 5.53
N VAL A 131 -6.47 -5.71 5.11
CA VAL A 131 -5.23 -4.93 5.22
C VAL A 131 -5.29 -3.79 4.20
N GLU A 132 -6.27 -2.92 4.35
CA GLU A 132 -6.39 -1.68 3.59
C GLU A 132 -5.55 -0.64 4.34
N GLN A 133 -4.29 -0.60 3.92
CA GLN A 133 -3.41 0.57 3.87
C GLN A 133 -3.56 1.54 5.06
N ILE A 134 -2.72 1.34 6.07
CA ILE A 134 -2.51 2.24 7.21
C ILE A 134 -1.73 3.51 6.77
N SER A 135 -1.96 3.99 5.54
CA SER A 135 -1.45 5.27 5.05
C SER A 135 -2.48 6.34 5.37
N LEU A 136 -2.07 7.37 6.11
CA LEU A 136 -2.88 8.57 6.38
C LEU A 136 -3.40 9.25 5.09
N VAL A 137 -2.80 8.95 3.94
CA VAL A 137 -3.17 9.50 2.63
C VAL A 137 -4.34 8.74 2.00
N ALA A 138 -4.49 7.43 2.25
CA ALA A 138 -5.60 6.64 1.71
C ALA A 138 -6.92 6.83 2.48
N LYS A 139 -6.85 7.20 3.77
CA LYS A 139 -8.03 7.41 4.64
C LYS A 139 -8.56 8.85 4.65
N ALA A 140 -7.93 9.76 3.91
CA ALA A 140 -8.41 11.13 3.76
C ALA A 140 -9.40 11.27 2.59
N GLU A 141 -10.11 10.21 2.24
CA GLU A 141 -11.25 10.29 1.34
C GLU A 141 -12.39 10.98 2.09
N SER A 142 -12.76 12.18 1.63
CA SER A 142 -13.89 12.90 2.21
C SER A 142 -15.14 12.04 2.06
N SER A 143 -15.90 11.84 3.13
CA SER A 143 -17.20 11.13 3.09
C SER A 143 -18.27 11.84 2.25
N ILE A 144 -17.96 13.04 1.76
CA ILE A 144 -18.84 13.96 1.06
C ILE A 144 -18.69 13.81 -0.45
N LEU A 145 -17.45 13.74 -0.96
CA LEU A 145 -17.19 13.58 -2.39
C LEU A 145 -17.41 12.13 -2.82
N PRO A 146 -17.89 11.90 -4.06
CA PRO A 146 -17.91 10.55 -4.61
C PRO A 146 -16.48 10.02 -4.78
N HIS A 147 -16.33 8.71 -4.94
CA HIS A 147 -15.02 8.07 -4.93
C HIS A 147 -14.24 8.47 -6.19
N ALA A 148 -13.00 8.91 -6.00
CA ALA A 148 -12.13 9.33 -7.08
C ALA A 148 -11.61 8.13 -7.88
N GLU A 149 -11.73 8.18 -9.21
CA GLU A 149 -11.11 7.18 -10.07
C GLU A 149 -9.62 7.47 -10.25
N GLN A 150 -8.79 6.42 -10.25
CA GLN A 150 -7.38 6.55 -10.59
C GLN A 150 -7.23 6.76 -12.10
N ALA A 151 -7.07 8.03 -12.50
CA ALA A 151 -6.95 8.41 -13.91
C ALA A 151 -5.69 9.23 -14.20
N GLU A 152 -5.15 9.08 -15.40
CA GLU A 152 -3.94 9.80 -15.86
C GLU A 152 -4.20 11.30 -16.08
N LEU A 153 -5.44 11.66 -16.41
CA LEU A 153 -5.83 13.04 -16.71
C LEU A 153 -6.77 13.57 -15.63
N PRO A 154 -6.57 14.82 -15.14
CA PRO A 154 -7.41 15.40 -14.09
C PRO A 154 -8.92 15.40 -14.41
N ARG A 155 -9.29 15.58 -15.68
CA ARG A 155 -10.69 15.57 -16.14
C ARG A 155 -11.38 14.20 -16.00
N ASN A 156 -10.60 13.13 -15.86
CA ASN A 156 -11.10 11.76 -15.77
C ASN A 156 -11.14 11.25 -14.32
N ILE A 157 -10.74 12.06 -13.33
CA ILE A 157 -10.81 11.67 -11.91
C ILE A 157 -12.28 11.55 -11.45
N TYR A 158 -13.15 12.42 -11.98
CA TYR A 158 -14.59 12.41 -11.76
C TYR A 158 -15.31 12.46 -13.11
N PRO A 159 -15.39 11.33 -13.83
CA PRO A 159 -16.08 11.30 -15.11
C PRO A 159 -17.59 11.49 -14.91
N VAL A 160 -18.29 12.03 -15.92
CA VAL A 160 -19.75 12.24 -15.86
C VAL A 160 -20.51 10.94 -15.58
N SER A 161 -19.96 9.79 -16.02
CA SER A 161 -20.50 8.45 -15.76
C SER A 161 -20.62 8.09 -14.28
N LEU A 162 -19.89 8.76 -13.39
CA LEU A 162 -19.97 8.59 -11.94
C LEU A 162 -21.29 9.14 -11.38
N PHE A 163 -21.86 10.17 -12.01
CA PHE A 163 -23.05 10.88 -11.54
C PHE A 163 -24.30 10.48 -12.33
N ILE A 164 -24.13 10.12 -13.61
CA ILE A 164 -25.23 9.73 -14.46
C ILE A 164 -24.77 8.68 -15.47
N SER A 165 -25.49 7.56 -15.49
CA SER A 165 -25.24 6.46 -16.43
C SER A 165 -25.72 6.82 -17.85
N GLN A 166 -25.21 6.12 -18.86
CA GLN A 166 -25.65 6.33 -20.24
C GLN A 166 -27.14 6.02 -20.43
N ASP A 167 -27.66 5.01 -19.73
CA ASP A 167 -29.08 4.65 -19.79
C ASP A 167 -29.95 5.79 -19.24
N GLU A 168 -29.54 6.41 -18.13
CA GLU A 168 -30.23 7.59 -17.57
C GLU A 168 -30.17 8.81 -18.47
N ILE A 169 -29.04 9.03 -19.17
CA ILE A 169 -28.95 10.09 -20.17
C ILE A 169 -30.00 9.87 -21.26
N THR A 170 -30.15 8.64 -21.75
CA THR A 170 -31.18 8.34 -22.76
C THR A 170 -32.60 8.49 -22.22
N GLN A 171 -32.83 8.11 -20.96
CA GLN A 171 -34.15 8.21 -20.33
C GLN A 171 -34.58 9.65 -20.07
N PHE A 172 -33.65 10.53 -19.69
CA PHE A 172 -33.95 11.93 -19.37
C PHE A 172 -33.77 12.89 -20.54
N ALA A 173 -33.29 12.41 -21.70
CA ALA A 173 -32.96 13.22 -22.86
C ALA A 173 -34.12 14.14 -23.29
N ASP A 174 -35.33 13.59 -23.45
CA ASP A 174 -36.48 14.35 -23.94
C ASP A 174 -36.88 15.46 -22.98
N SER A 175 -36.99 15.14 -21.68
CA SER A 175 -37.28 16.12 -20.63
C SER A 175 -36.20 17.19 -20.51
N ALA A 176 -34.94 16.83 -20.76
CA ALA A 176 -33.83 17.76 -20.71
C ALA A 176 -33.85 18.76 -21.86
N LEU A 177 -34.01 18.25 -23.07
CA LEU A 177 -34.01 19.06 -24.29
C LEU A 177 -35.23 19.97 -24.33
N GLU A 178 -36.40 19.48 -23.91
CA GLU A 178 -37.61 20.30 -23.79
C GLU A 178 -37.44 21.43 -22.79
N PHE A 179 -36.85 21.15 -21.62
CA PHE A 179 -36.62 22.17 -20.59
C PHE A 179 -35.63 23.24 -21.06
N LEU A 180 -34.54 22.85 -21.75
CA LEU A 180 -33.55 23.78 -22.30
C LEU A 180 -33.99 24.49 -23.59
N ALA A 181 -35.11 24.08 -24.20
CA ALA A 181 -35.69 24.78 -25.35
C ALA A 181 -36.27 26.15 -24.96
N ALA A 182 -36.63 26.34 -23.69
CA ALA A 182 -37.10 27.63 -23.19
C ALA A 182 -36.01 28.71 -23.31
N PRO A 183 -36.38 29.98 -23.56
CA PRO A 183 -35.40 31.05 -23.66
C PRO A 183 -34.70 31.26 -22.31
N LYS A 184 -33.40 31.60 -22.36
CA LYS A 184 -32.55 31.77 -21.17
C LYS A 184 -33.16 32.72 -20.12
N LYS A 185 -33.89 33.76 -20.54
CA LYS A 185 -34.57 34.70 -19.64
C LYS A 185 -35.64 34.01 -18.80
N GLU A 186 -36.48 33.18 -19.41
CA GLU A 186 -37.52 32.44 -18.70
C GLU A 186 -36.94 31.40 -17.75
N LEU A 187 -35.83 30.76 -18.11
CA LEU A 187 -35.14 29.81 -17.22
C LEU A 187 -34.60 30.51 -15.97
N LEU A 188 -34.00 31.69 -16.12
CA LEU A 188 -33.52 32.49 -15.00
C LEU A 188 -34.67 32.98 -14.11
N GLU A 189 -35.79 33.40 -14.70
CA GLU A 189 -37.00 33.79 -13.96
C GLU A 189 -37.62 32.62 -13.20
N LYS A 190 -37.59 31.41 -13.78
CA LYS A 190 -37.99 30.17 -13.13
C LYS A 190 -37.01 29.74 -12.03
N GLY A 191 -35.88 30.42 -11.85
CA GLY A 191 -34.93 30.17 -10.77
C GLY A 191 -33.77 29.25 -11.16
N PHE A 192 -33.56 28.97 -12.46
CA PHE A 192 -32.39 28.22 -12.90
C PHE A 192 -31.09 28.97 -12.50
N PRO A 193 -30.09 28.31 -11.90
CA PRO A 193 -28.88 28.97 -11.42
C PRO A 193 -28.11 29.71 -12.52
N GLU A 194 -27.84 31.00 -12.30
CA GLU A 194 -27.15 31.86 -13.27
C GLU A 194 -25.74 31.34 -13.60
N VAL A 195 -25.05 30.77 -12.62
CA VAL A 195 -23.69 30.21 -12.77
C VAL A 195 -23.71 29.03 -13.75
N VAL A 196 -24.66 28.11 -13.60
CA VAL A 196 -24.82 26.95 -14.51
C VAL A 196 -25.20 27.44 -15.91
N MET A 197 -26.06 28.46 -16.00
CA MET A 197 -26.47 29.03 -17.28
C MET A 197 -25.32 29.68 -18.06
N LYS A 198 -24.34 30.28 -17.36
CA LYS A 198 -23.12 30.84 -17.97
C LYS A 198 -22.16 29.76 -18.49
N MET A 199 -22.13 28.60 -17.85
CA MET A 199 -21.28 27.47 -18.24
C MET A 199 -21.90 26.60 -19.34
N LEU A 200 -23.22 26.71 -19.57
CA LEU A 200 -23.92 25.88 -20.55
C LEU A 200 -23.41 26.14 -21.99
N PRO A 201 -22.90 25.11 -22.69
CA PRO A 201 -22.52 25.22 -24.09
C PRO A 201 -23.73 25.55 -24.98
N MET A 202 -23.50 26.31 -26.04
CA MET A 202 -24.56 26.61 -27.03
C MET A 202 -25.11 25.34 -27.72
N THR A 203 -24.33 24.25 -27.72
CA THR A 203 -24.72 22.95 -28.27
C THR A 203 -25.58 22.11 -27.33
N ALA A 204 -25.67 22.47 -26.04
CA ALA A 204 -26.37 21.66 -25.04
C ALA A 204 -27.89 21.55 -25.30
N SER A 205 -28.50 22.50 -26.03
CA SER A 205 -29.91 22.40 -26.41
C SER A 205 -30.19 21.40 -27.54
N LYS A 206 -29.15 20.78 -28.10
CA LYS A 206 -29.25 19.80 -29.21
C LYS A 206 -28.58 18.46 -28.88
N ASP A 207 -27.86 18.38 -27.77
CA ASP A 207 -27.06 17.21 -27.40
C ASP A 207 -27.46 16.76 -26.00
N ALA A 208 -28.13 15.60 -25.92
CA ALA A 208 -28.58 15.01 -24.67
C ALA A 208 -27.43 14.72 -23.70
N SER A 209 -26.25 14.37 -24.21
CA SER A 209 -25.06 14.07 -23.40
C SER A 209 -24.54 15.29 -22.63
N LEU A 210 -24.90 16.49 -23.10
CA LEU A 210 -24.60 17.76 -22.44
C LEU A 210 -25.83 18.33 -21.72
N ALA A 211 -27.02 18.18 -22.29
CA ALA A 211 -28.27 18.69 -21.71
C ALA A 211 -28.52 18.12 -20.31
N VAL A 212 -28.46 16.79 -20.19
CA VAL A 212 -28.88 16.07 -18.99
C VAL A 212 -27.96 16.37 -17.80
N PRO A 213 -26.61 16.30 -17.91
CA PRO A 213 -25.73 16.62 -16.78
C PRO A 213 -25.84 18.08 -16.32
N PHE A 214 -26.05 19.03 -17.25
CA PHE A 214 -26.18 20.45 -16.89
C PHE A 214 -27.49 20.78 -16.19
N ILE A 215 -28.59 20.10 -16.54
CA ILE A 215 -29.87 20.26 -15.82
C ILE A 215 -29.76 19.62 -14.44
N LEU A 216 -29.11 18.45 -14.33
CA LEU A 216 -28.83 17.81 -13.04
C LEU A 216 -28.02 18.75 -12.14
N LEU A 217 -26.94 19.34 -12.66
CA LEU A 217 -26.13 20.33 -11.95
C LEU A 217 -26.95 21.57 -11.54
N GLY A 218 -27.82 22.05 -12.43
CA GLY A 218 -28.75 23.14 -12.12
C GLY A 218 -29.70 22.79 -10.98
N CYS A 219 -30.25 21.57 -10.98
CA CYS A 219 -31.15 21.08 -9.96
C CYS A 219 -30.45 20.96 -8.60
N MET A 220 -29.25 20.37 -8.55
CA MET A 220 -28.45 20.26 -7.32
C MET A 220 -28.06 21.62 -6.75
N THR A 221 -27.59 22.54 -7.61
CA THR A 221 -27.21 23.91 -7.21
C THR A 221 -28.43 24.69 -6.71
N TYR A 222 -29.59 24.49 -7.33
CA TYR A 222 -30.83 25.09 -6.86
C TYR A 222 -31.20 24.55 -5.48
N MET A 223 -31.14 23.21 -5.30
CA MET A 223 -31.51 22.50 -4.08
C MET A 223 -30.57 22.77 -2.89
N SER A 224 -29.30 23.12 -3.12
CA SER A 224 -28.37 23.47 -2.04
C SER A 224 -28.57 24.89 -1.48
N ALA A 225 -29.09 25.82 -2.30
CA ALA A 225 -29.07 27.25 -1.99
C ALA A 225 -30.31 27.79 -1.24
N LYS A 226 -31.45 27.08 -1.21
CA LYS A 226 -32.72 27.61 -0.68
C LYS A 226 -33.52 26.56 0.11
N GLU A 227 -34.52 27.01 0.86
CA GLU A 227 -35.60 26.18 1.41
C GLU A 227 -36.79 26.26 0.44
N PHE A 228 -37.42 25.13 0.12
CA PHE A 228 -38.35 25.05 -1.03
C PHE A 228 -39.80 24.82 -0.62
N GLU A 229 -40.71 25.55 -1.28
CA GLU A 229 -42.13 25.20 -1.39
C GLU A 229 -42.44 24.49 -2.73
N ALA A 230 -41.69 24.79 -3.81
CA ALA A 230 -41.78 24.09 -5.10
C ALA A 230 -40.43 24.14 -5.85
N ILE A 231 -40.09 23.06 -6.56
CA ILE A 231 -38.83 22.93 -7.32
C ILE A 231 -39.13 23.09 -8.82
N PRO A 232 -38.54 24.09 -9.51
CA PRO A 232 -38.88 24.45 -10.90
C PRO A 232 -38.08 23.63 -11.92
N PHE A 233 -37.90 22.34 -11.67
CA PHE A 233 -37.17 21.40 -12.52
C PHE A 233 -38.08 20.24 -12.92
N PRO A 234 -37.82 19.54 -14.05
CA PRO A 234 -38.61 18.38 -14.42
C PRO A 234 -38.51 17.31 -13.33
N GLU A 235 -39.65 16.68 -13.01
CA GLU A 235 -39.82 15.77 -11.88
C GLU A 235 -38.77 14.64 -11.86
N VAL A 236 -38.39 14.12 -13.03
CA VAL A 236 -37.37 13.07 -13.16
C VAL A 236 -36.01 13.47 -12.57
N PHE A 237 -35.61 14.74 -12.71
CA PHE A 237 -34.36 15.24 -12.13
C PHE A 237 -34.48 15.46 -10.63
N VAL A 238 -35.63 15.97 -10.19
CA VAL A 238 -35.91 16.18 -8.76
C VAL A 238 -35.90 14.84 -8.02
N GLN A 239 -36.54 13.81 -8.58
CA GLN A 239 -36.57 12.47 -8.01
C GLN A 239 -35.19 11.82 -7.97
N LYS A 240 -34.36 11.99 -9.01
CA LYS A 240 -32.98 11.48 -9.00
C LYS A 240 -32.15 12.17 -7.91
N VAL A 241 -32.19 13.51 -7.83
CA VAL A 241 -31.43 14.25 -6.81
C VAL A 241 -31.89 13.88 -5.41
N MET A 242 -33.20 13.77 -5.20
CA MET A 242 -33.76 13.31 -3.94
C MET A 242 -33.31 11.88 -3.61
N GLY A 243 -33.45 10.92 -4.52
CA GLY A 243 -33.12 9.53 -4.27
C GLY A 243 -31.63 9.27 -3.98
N GLU A 244 -30.73 9.97 -4.65
CA GLU A 244 -29.28 9.69 -4.59
C GLU A 244 -28.52 10.61 -3.61
N PHE A 245 -28.97 11.85 -3.45
CA PHE A 245 -28.24 12.89 -2.70
C PHE A 245 -28.93 13.30 -1.40
N ILE A 246 -30.24 13.12 -1.27
CA ILE A 246 -31.02 13.53 -0.10
C ILE A 246 -31.68 12.28 0.51
N ARG A 247 -31.06 11.69 1.53
CA ARG A 247 -31.63 10.47 2.14
C ARG A 247 -32.87 10.85 2.93
N ILE A 248 -34.04 10.41 2.47
CA ILE A 248 -35.24 10.40 3.32
C ILE A 248 -35.02 9.31 4.37
N SER A 249 -34.52 9.67 5.55
CA SER A 249 -34.33 8.71 6.63
C SER A 249 -35.68 8.33 7.22
N ASP A 250 -36.29 7.27 6.69
CA ASP A 250 -37.31 6.53 7.42
C ASP A 250 -36.63 5.82 8.61
N GLY A 251 -36.45 6.53 9.72
CA GLY A 251 -36.30 5.92 11.04
C GLY A 251 -34.91 5.83 11.70
N LEU A 252 -33.92 6.69 11.38
CA LEU A 252 -32.65 6.75 12.13
C LEU A 252 -32.42 8.12 12.79
N ALA A 253 -31.79 8.08 13.96
CA ALA A 253 -31.74 9.12 15.00
C ALA A 253 -30.95 10.41 14.68
N PHE A 254 -30.73 10.72 13.39
CA PHE A 254 -30.13 11.98 12.93
C PHE A 254 -31.02 12.56 11.83
N PRO A 255 -31.37 13.85 11.86
CA PRO A 255 -32.38 14.40 10.96
C PRO A 255 -31.81 14.50 9.53
N ALA A 256 -32.01 13.45 8.74
CA ALA A 256 -31.99 13.54 7.29
C ALA A 256 -33.32 14.18 6.83
N ALA A 257 -33.32 14.75 5.62
CA ALA A 257 -34.25 15.81 5.21
C ALA A 257 -35.68 15.68 5.75
N GLN A 258 -36.11 16.66 6.55
CA GLN A 258 -37.46 16.71 7.11
C GLN A 258 -38.34 17.56 6.21
N PHE A 259 -39.49 17.01 5.81
CA PHE A 259 -40.61 17.83 5.37
C PHE A 259 -41.18 18.54 6.60
N ASP A 260 -40.69 19.74 6.88
CA ASP A 260 -41.20 20.55 7.98
C ASP A 260 -42.61 21.05 7.61
N ARG A 261 -43.62 20.60 8.35
CA ARG A 261 -45.02 21.06 8.22
C ARG A 261 -45.36 22.18 9.21
N GLY A 262 -44.35 22.75 9.87
CA GLY A 262 -44.48 23.72 10.95
C GLY A 262 -45.05 23.11 12.23
N VAL A 263 -44.94 23.84 13.34
CA VAL A 263 -45.32 23.43 14.70
C VAL A 263 -46.77 22.92 14.82
N ASN A 264 -47.64 23.28 13.87
CA ASN A 264 -49.07 22.93 13.88
C ASN A 264 -49.52 22.01 12.73
N GLY A 265 -48.60 21.49 11.89
CA GLY A 265 -48.92 20.56 10.79
C GLY A 265 -49.82 21.13 9.68
N ARG A 266 -50.08 22.44 9.68
CA ARG A 266 -50.97 23.15 8.75
C ARG A 266 -50.24 23.97 7.68
N MET A 267 -48.90 24.02 7.71
CA MET A 267 -48.12 24.73 6.69
C MET A 267 -47.72 23.78 5.56
N ALA A 268 -47.52 24.36 4.37
CA ALA A 268 -46.98 23.63 3.22
C ALA A 268 -45.67 22.93 3.61
N ALA A 269 -45.52 21.68 3.18
CA ALA A 269 -44.36 20.88 3.51
C ALA A 269 -43.10 21.52 2.90
N ARG A 270 -42.16 21.96 3.74
CA ARG A 270 -40.90 22.54 3.30
C ARG A 270 -39.80 21.49 3.35
N LEU A 271 -39.09 21.31 2.25
CA LEU A 271 -37.93 20.43 2.22
C LEU A 271 -36.76 21.12 2.94
N ALA A 272 -36.40 20.66 4.14
CA ALA A 272 -35.20 21.06 4.84
C ALA A 272 -34.10 20.02 4.61
N VAL A 273 -33.06 20.38 3.85
CA VAL A 273 -31.89 19.52 3.59
C VAL A 273 -30.88 19.67 4.74
N SER A 274 -30.34 18.55 5.24
CA SER A 274 -29.36 18.58 6.33
C SER A 274 -28.05 19.25 5.90
N SER A 275 -27.24 19.75 6.84
CA SER A 275 -25.96 20.41 6.50
C SER A 275 -25.01 19.47 5.75
N LEU A 276 -24.98 18.18 6.13
CA LEU A 276 -24.14 17.18 5.50
C LEU A 276 -24.59 16.90 4.05
N GLU A 277 -25.89 16.85 3.81
CA GLU A 277 -26.44 16.69 2.45
C GLU A 277 -26.21 17.94 1.59
N LYS A 278 -26.25 19.14 2.19
CA LYS A 278 -25.87 20.38 1.51
C LYS A 278 -24.40 20.39 1.12
N ASP A 279 -23.51 19.83 1.95
CA ASP A 279 -22.10 19.72 1.60
C ASP A 279 -21.87 18.68 0.49
N LYS A 280 -22.74 17.67 0.40
CA LYS A 280 -22.71 16.62 -0.65
C LYS A 280 -23.24 17.10 -2.01
N LEU A 281 -24.18 18.04 -2.02
CA LEU A 281 -24.79 18.65 -3.21
C LEU A 281 -23.89 19.70 -3.86
#